data_AF-A0A2T7TQ09-F1
#
_entry.id   AF-A0A2T7TQ09-F1
#
_cell.length_a   1.000
_cell.length_b   1.000
_cell.length_c   1.000
_cell.angle_alpha   90.00
_cell.angle_beta   90.00
_cell.angle_gamma   90.00
#
_symmetry.space_group_name_H-M   'P 1'
#
loop_
_entity.id
_entity.type
_entity.pdbx_description
1 polymer ?
#
loop_
_entity_poly.entity_id
_entity_poly.type
_entity_poly.pdbx_seq_one_letter_code
_entity_poly.pdbx_strand_id
1 'polypeptide(L)'
;MPRLSKNAPAEGRTRPTGRAVAGWLAADLVLITGFAATGRSTHESGLVILGVLGTAAPFLTACLLTWGASRAWRSPSALWPTGMLIWLGTAVGGLGIRALLGGGMAVSFQLVAVLVLGAVLLLPRAIAAMVLRWRSTSR
;
A
#
# COMPACT_ATOMS: atom_id res chain seq x y z
N MET A 1 -35.81 -32.87 28.70
CA MET A 1 -34.44 -32.31 28.62
C MET A 1 -34.48 -31.09 27.71
N PRO A 2 -34.20 -29.86 28.19
CA PRO A 2 -34.25 -28.65 27.37
C PRO A 2 -33.01 -28.54 26.46
N ARG A 3 -33.20 -28.00 25.26
CA ARG A 3 -32.19 -27.79 24.21
C ARG A 3 -31.19 -26.70 24.61
N LEU A 4 -29.89 -26.95 24.45
CA LEU A 4 -28.87 -25.90 24.31
C LEU A 4 -28.48 -25.79 22.83
N SER A 5 -29.23 -24.93 22.13
CA SER A 5 -28.90 -24.45 20.79
C SER A 5 -27.57 -23.70 20.84
N LYS A 6 -26.52 -24.30 20.26
CA LYS A 6 -25.21 -23.68 20.04
C LYS A 6 -25.30 -22.64 18.90
N ASN A 7 -26.17 -21.65 19.06
CA ASN A 7 -26.23 -20.47 18.22
C ASN A 7 -25.61 -19.32 19.00
N ALA A 8 -24.28 -19.35 19.16
CA ALA A 8 -23.56 -18.14 19.49
C ALA A 8 -23.75 -17.17 18.30
N PRO A 9 -24.31 -15.96 18.50
CA PRO A 9 -24.41 -15.00 17.42
C PRO A 9 -23.01 -14.73 16.89
N ALA A 10 -22.86 -14.78 15.56
CA ALA A 10 -21.61 -14.43 14.88
C ALA A 10 -21.19 -13.03 15.36
N GLU A 11 -20.15 -12.96 16.20
CA GLU A 11 -19.58 -11.69 16.65
C GLU A 11 -19.30 -10.83 15.42
N GLY A 12 -19.92 -9.65 15.40
CA GLY A 12 -19.95 -8.76 14.25
C GLY A 12 -18.55 -8.43 13.79
N ARG A 13 -18.12 -9.02 12.67
CA ARG A 13 -16.92 -8.62 11.95
C ARG A 13 -17.11 -7.17 11.51
N THR A 14 -16.62 -6.22 12.32
CA THR A 14 -16.74 -4.79 12.05
C THR A 14 -16.08 -4.50 10.72
N ARG A 15 -16.90 -4.15 9.71
CA ARG A 15 -16.37 -3.76 8.40
C ARG A 15 -15.64 -2.42 8.57
N PRO A 16 -14.49 -2.22 7.91
CA PRO A 16 -13.81 -0.92 7.93
C PRO A 16 -14.74 0.17 7.39
N THR A 17 -14.73 1.33 8.04
CA THR A 17 -15.54 2.48 7.61
C THR A 17 -15.00 3.04 6.30
N GLY A 18 -15.86 3.65 5.47
CA GLY A 18 -15.44 4.26 4.21
C GLY A 18 -14.34 5.32 4.38
N ARG A 19 -14.38 6.08 5.48
CA ARG A 19 -13.34 7.06 5.83
C ARG A 19 -11.98 6.40 6.12
N ALA A 20 -11.97 5.25 6.81
CA ALA A 20 -10.74 4.50 7.06
C ALA A 20 -10.16 3.95 5.74
N VAL A 21 -11.00 3.41 4.87
CA VAL A 21 -10.58 2.92 3.55
C VAL A 21 -9.95 4.06 2.73
N ALA A 22 -10.63 5.21 2.65
CA ALA A 22 -10.12 6.38 1.93
C ALA A 22 -8.80 6.89 2.53
N GLY A 23 -8.68 6.91 3.86
CA GLY A 23 -7.45 7.32 4.55
C GLY A 23 -6.26 6.43 4.22
N TRP A 24 -6.46 5.11 4.19
CA TRP A 24 -5.39 4.17 3.81
C TRP A 24 -4.97 4.29 2.36
N LEU A 25 -5.94 4.42 1.45
CA LEU A 25 -5.63 4.63 0.03
C LEU A 25 -4.86 5.94 -0.18
N ALA A 26 -5.31 7.03 0.44
CA ALA A 26 -4.63 8.32 0.36
C ALA A 26 -3.20 8.25 0.91
N ALA A 27 -2.99 7.57 2.03
CA ALA A 27 -1.66 7.36 2.60
C ALA A 27 -0.73 6.62 1.62
N ASP A 28 -1.19 5.52 1.01
CA ASP A 28 -0.40 4.78 0.01
C ASP A 28 -0.01 5.69 -1.17
N LEU A 29 -0.96 6.45 -1.72
CA LEU A 29 -0.72 7.35 -2.86
C LEU A 29 0.26 8.49 -2.52
N VAL A 30 0.13 9.09 -1.32
CA VAL A 30 1.04 10.15 -0.85
C VAL A 30 2.45 9.61 -0.65
N LEU A 31 2.59 8.43 -0.05
CA LEU A 31 3.89 7.80 0.19
C LEU A 31 4.60 7.42 -1.11
N ILE A 32 3.88 6.88 -2.09
CA ILE A 32 4.41 6.59 -3.43
C ILE A 32 4.86 7.88 -4.13
N THR A 33 4.05 8.94 -4.05
CA THR A 33 4.38 10.24 -4.65
C THR A 33 5.61 10.85 -3.99
N GLY A 34 5.71 10.77 -2.65
CA GLY A 34 6.87 11.23 -1.89
C GLY A 34 8.16 10.49 -2.31
N PHE A 35 8.09 9.16 -2.44
CA PHE A 35 9.20 8.36 -2.98
C PHE A 35 9.65 8.84 -4.36
N ALA A 36 8.70 9.03 -5.30
CA ALA A 36 9.02 9.51 -6.64
C ALA A 36 9.65 10.91 -6.63
N ALA A 37 9.21 11.79 -5.74
CA ALA A 37 9.78 13.13 -5.59
C ALA A 37 11.21 13.10 -5.06
N THR A 38 11.49 12.30 -4.03
CA THR A 38 12.83 12.16 -3.46
C THR A 38 13.80 11.51 -4.45
N GLY A 39 13.37 10.49 -5.21
CA GLY A 39 14.24 9.85 -6.20
C GLY A 39 14.65 10.78 -7.35
N ARG A 40 13.75 11.67 -7.76
CA ARG A 40 13.97 12.61 -8.87
C ARG A 40 14.80 13.82 -8.47
N SER A 41 14.63 14.36 -7.26
CA SER A 41 15.43 15.49 -6.77
C SER A 41 16.93 15.18 -6.70
N THR A 42 17.30 13.90 -6.63
CA THR A 42 18.71 13.47 -6.66
C THR A 42 19.35 13.53 -8.06
N HIS A 43 18.57 13.63 -9.15
CA HIS A 43 19.09 13.48 -10.52
C HIS A 43 18.73 14.61 -11.51
N GLU A 44 17.76 15.49 -11.24
CA GLU A 44 17.35 16.53 -12.22
C GLU A 44 16.82 17.84 -11.60
N SER A 45 17.15 18.98 -12.25
CA SER A 45 16.75 20.35 -11.85
C SER A 45 15.62 20.99 -12.70
N GLY A 46 14.85 20.19 -13.44
CA GLY A 46 13.76 20.67 -14.33
C GLY A 46 12.40 20.88 -13.65
N LEU A 47 11.32 21.12 -14.43
CA LEU A 47 9.94 21.32 -13.94
C LEU A 47 9.55 20.24 -12.92
N VAL A 48 9.57 20.63 -11.63
CA VAL A 48 9.61 19.69 -10.51
C VAL A 48 8.37 18.81 -10.50
N ILE A 49 7.18 19.40 -10.69
CA ILE A 49 5.91 18.69 -10.53
C ILE A 49 5.66 17.68 -11.66
N LEU A 50 5.82 18.07 -12.93
CA LEU A 50 5.55 17.17 -14.06
C LEU A 50 6.48 15.96 -14.09
N GLY A 51 7.75 16.12 -13.73
CA GLY A 51 8.66 14.98 -13.67
C GLY A 51 8.44 14.09 -12.46
N VAL A 52 7.96 14.63 -11.32
CA VAL A 52 7.49 13.82 -10.20
C VAL A 52 6.31 12.97 -10.65
N LEU A 53 5.32 13.56 -11.32
CA LEU A 53 4.15 12.85 -11.82
C LEU A 53 4.52 11.80 -12.88
N GLY A 54 5.43 12.11 -13.80
CA GLY A 54 5.94 11.14 -14.78
C GLY A 54 6.63 9.95 -14.13
N THR A 55 7.34 10.17 -13.02
CA THR A 55 8.01 9.09 -12.26
C THR A 55 7.03 8.30 -11.39
N ALA A 56 6.07 8.98 -10.77
CA ALA A 56 5.08 8.37 -9.87
C ALA A 56 4.00 7.58 -10.63
N ALA A 57 3.58 8.06 -11.80
CA ALA A 57 2.42 7.56 -12.52
C ALA A 57 2.41 6.03 -12.70
N PRO A 58 3.49 5.36 -13.16
CA PRO A 58 3.51 3.90 -13.28
C PRO A 58 3.19 3.18 -11.97
N PHE A 59 3.75 3.66 -10.86
CA PHE A 59 3.56 3.07 -9.53
C PHE A 59 2.18 3.38 -8.96
N LEU A 60 1.68 4.61 -9.14
CA LEU A 60 0.33 4.98 -8.73
C LEU A 60 -0.72 4.14 -9.47
N THR A 61 -0.57 3.97 -10.79
CA THR A 61 -1.44 3.10 -11.59
C THR A 61 -1.40 1.66 -11.10
N ALA A 62 -0.21 1.09 -10.88
CA ALA A 62 -0.08 -0.26 -10.36
C ALA A 62 -0.69 -0.42 -8.96
N CYS A 63 -0.53 0.58 -8.09
CA CYS A 63 -1.12 0.59 -6.74
C CYS A 63 -2.65 0.57 -6.80
N LEU A 64 -3.26 1.42 -7.64
CA LEU A 64 -4.72 1.48 -7.81
C LEU A 64 -5.28 0.17 -8.35
N LEU A 65 -4.64 -0.42 -9.36
CA LEU A 65 -5.01 -1.73 -9.91
C LEU A 65 -4.92 -2.83 -8.85
N THR A 66 -3.84 -2.81 -8.06
CA THR A 66 -3.62 -3.80 -7.00
C THR A 66 -4.63 -3.66 -5.86
N TRP A 67 -4.98 -2.43 -5.47
CA TRP A 67 -6.06 -2.14 -4.52
C TRP A 67 -7.40 -2.73 -4.99
N GLY A 68 -7.72 -2.52 -6.27
CA GLY A 68 -8.85 -3.12 -6.98
C GLY A 68 -8.86 -4.64 -6.92
N ALA A 69 -7.79 -5.26 -7.43
CA ALA A 69 -7.68 -6.70 -7.59
C ALA A 69 -7.67 -7.45 -6.24
N SER A 70 -6.94 -6.93 -5.26
CA SER A 70 -6.87 -7.52 -3.90
C SER A 70 -8.10 -7.24 -3.05
N ARG A 71 -8.99 -6.34 -3.49
CA ARG A 71 -10.13 -5.82 -2.72
C ARG A 71 -9.68 -5.30 -1.36
N ALA A 72 -8.59 -4.53 -1.36
CA ALA A 72 -7.92 -4.06 -0.15
C ALA A 72 -8.84 -3.32 0.83
N TRP A 73 -9.93 -2.71 0.35
CA TRP A 73 -10.97 -2.10 1.18
C TRP A 73 -11.63 -3.05 2.18
N ARG A 74 -11.52 -4.37 2.02
CA ARG A 74 -12.02 -5.35 3.01
C ARG A 74 -11.18 -5.40 4.28
N SER A 75 -9.88 -5.10 4.17
CA SER A 75 -8.94 -5.13 5.29
C SER A 75 -7.72 -4.22 5.02
N PRO A 76 -7.93 -2.89 4.94
CA PRO A 76 -6.93 -1.96 4.40
C PRO A 76 -5.67 -1.84 5.25
N SER A 77 -5.80 -2.03 6.57
CA SER A 77 -4.69 -1.99 7.54
C SER A 77 -3.97 -3.33 7.71
N ALA A 78 -4.45 -4.42 7.11
CA ALA A 78 -3.86 -5.74 7.31
C ALA A 78 -2.49 -5.83 6.64
N LEU A 79 -1.46 -6.22 7.41
CA LEU A 79 -0.11 -6.44 6.88
C LEU A 79 -0.09 -7.62 5.91
N TRP A 80 -0.73 -8.74 6.28
CA TRP A 80 -0.89 -9.93 5.44
C TRP A 80 -2.39 -10.28 5.29
N PRO A 81 -2.88 -10.59 4.08
CA PRO A 81 -2.16 -10.55 2.79
C PRO A 81 -2.17 -9.15 2.15
N THR A 82 -3.03 -8.22 2.59
CA THR A 82 -3.30 -6.95 1.89
C THR A 82 -2.05 -6.10 1.66
N GLY A 83 -1.27 -5.82 2.71
CA GLY A 83 -0.05 -5.02 2.58
C GLY A 83 0.97 -5.63 1.62
N MET A 84 1.18 -6.94 1.68
CA MET A 84 2.07 -7.66 0.77
C MET A 84 1.61 -7.62 -0.69
N LEU A 85 0.31 -7.81 -0.93
CA LEU A 85 -0.24 -7.70 -2.28
C LEU A 85 -0.05 -6.29 -2.83
N ILE A 86 -0.39 -5.25 -2.04
CA ILE A 86 -0.21 -3.85 -2.43
C ILE A 86 1.26 -3.56 -2.73
N TRP A 87 2.19 -3.97 -1.87
CA TRP A 87 3.61 -3.77 -2.10
C TRP A 87 4.11 -4.45 -3.38
N LEU A 88 3.91 -5.76 -3.50
CA LEU A 88 4.41 -6.53 -4.64
C LEU A 88 3.75 -6.10 -5.95
N GLY A 89 2.43 -5.90 -5.95
CA GLY A 89 1.70 -5.45 -7.13
C GLY A 89 2.11 -4.04 -7.55
N THR A 90 2.31 -3.13 -6.61
CA THR A 90 2.80 -1.77 -6.89
C THR A 90 4.23 -1.78 -7.42
N ALA A 91 5.13 -2.52 -6.79
CA ALA A 91 6.53 -2.55 -7.17
C ALA A 91 6.73 -3.24 -8.53
N VAL A 92 6.22 -4.46 -8.69
CA VAL A 92 6.35 -5.23 -9.94
C VAL A 92 5.55 -4.56 -11.07
N GLY A 93 4.29 -4.19 -10.80
CA GLY A 93 3.45 -3.52 -11.79
C GLY A 93 4.00 -2.16 -12.19
N GLY A 94 4.48 -1.36 -11.22
CA GLY A 94 5.02 -0.03 -11.49
C GLY A 94 6.33 -0.09 -12.29
N LEU A 95 7.23 -1.00 -11.94
CA LEU A 95 8.45 -1.23 -12.73
C LEU A 95 8.14 -1.77 -14.12
N GLY A 96 7.18 -2.68 -14.25
CA GLY A 96 6.72 -3.21 -15.54
C GLY A 96 6.12 -2.13 -16.44
N ILE A 97 5.16 -1.35 -15.93
CA ILE A 97 4.57 -0.22 -16.67
C ILE A 97 5.65 0.79 -17.07
N ARG A 98 6.55 1.13 -16.15
CA ARG A 98 7.65 2.05 -16.43
C ARG A 98 8.56 1.53 -17.55
N ALA A 99 8.89 0.26 -17.55
CA ALA A 99 9.71 -0.37 -18.59
C ALA A 99 9.03 -0.30 -19.96
N LEU A 100 7.72 -0.58 -20.02
CA LEU A 100 6.92 -0.50 -21.25
C LEU A 100 6.84 0.93 -21.81
N LEU A 101 6.88 1.94 -20.95
CA LEU A 101 6.91 3.35 -21.34
C LEU A 101 8.31 3.86 -21.73
N GLY A 102 9.31 2.98 -21.85
CA GLY A 102 10.68 3.34 -22.21
C GLY A 102 11.47 4.00 -21.06
N GLY A 103 11.00 3.86 -19.82
CA GLY A 103 11.73 4.34 -18.65
C GLY A 103 13.00 3.53 -18.39
N GLY A 104 14.04 4.18 -17.86
CA GLY A 104 15.32 3.53 -17.56
C GLY A 104 15.17 2.31 -16.63
N MET A 105 15.83 1.21 -17.02
CA MET A 105 15.85 -0.10 -16.35
C MET A 105 17.14 -0.32 -15.54
N ALA A 106 17.65 0.74 -14.90
CA ALA A 106 18.82 0.60 -14.04
C ALA A 106 18.50 -0.35 -12.88
N VAL A 107 19.31 -1.40 -12.71
CA VAL A 107 19.12 -2.42 -11.66
C VAL A 107 19.11 -1.78 -10.27
N SER A 108 19.97 -0.79 -10.03
CA SER A 108 20.01 -0.03 -8.78
C SER A 108 18.68 0.65 -8.47
N PHE A 109 18.05 1.30 -9.46
CA PHE A 109 16.75 1.93 -9.29
C PHE A 109 15.67 0.90 -8.94
N GLN A 110 15.66 -0.25 -9.62
CA GLN A 110 14.68 -1.30 -9.37
C GLN A 110 14.78 -1.83 -7.93
N LEU A 111 15.99 -2.11 -7.45
CA LEU A 111 16.24 -2.58 -6.09
C LEU A 111 15.80 -1.53 -5.05
N VAL A 112 16.21 -0.28 -5.23
CA VAL A 112 15.82 0.82 -4.32
C VAL A 112 14.31 1.02 -4.33
N ALA A 113 13.67 1.01 -5.51
CA ALA A 113 12.22 1.15 -5.63
C ALA A 113 11.47 0.05 -4.86
N VAL A 114 11.85 -1.22 -5.06
CA VAL A 114 11.23 -2.36 -4.35
C VAL A 114 11.40 -2.21 -2.84
N LEU A 115 12.61 -1.92 -2.37
CA LEU A 115 12.91 -1.83 -0.93
C LEU A 115 12.20 -0.63 -0.27
N VAL A 116 12.29 0.55 -0.87
CA VAL A 116 11.68 1.77 -0.31
C VAL A 116 10.17 1.68 -0.36
N LEU A 117 9.56 1.22 -1.46
CA LEU A 117 8.12 0.96 -1.51
C LEU A 117 7.68 -0.07 -0.47
N GLY A 118 8.49 -1.10 -0.24
CA GLY A 118 8.25 -2.08 0.82
C GLY A 118 8.21 -1.42 2.18
N ALA A 119 9.23 -0.64 2.50
CA ALA A 119 9.28 0.11 3.76
C ALA A 119 8.07 1.04 3.90
N VAL A 120 7.81 1.91 2.93
CA VAL A 120 6.77 2.94 3.07
C VAL A 120 5.35 2.35 3.07
N LEU A 121 5.07 1.28 2.32
CA LEU A 121 3.72 0.69 2.27
C LEU A 121 3.47 -0.28 3.43
N LEU A 122 4.48 -1.02 3.89
CA LEU A 122 4.31 -2.04 4.92
C LEU A 122 4.44 -1.49 6.34
N LEU A 123 5.33 -0.50 6.56
CA LEU A 123 5.60 0.04 7.89
C LEU A 123 4.35 0.61 8.57
N PRO A 124 3.49 1.42 7.92
CA PRO A 124 2.26 1.91 8.55
C PRO A 124 1.33 0.78 8.99
N ARG A 125 1.25 -0.31 8.19
CA ARG A 125 0.44 -1.49 8.48
C ARG A 125 1.02 -2.30 9.63
N ALA A 126 2.35 -2.44 9.69
CA ALA A 126 3.05 -3.08 10.80
C ALA A 126 2.83 -2.32 12.12
N ILE A 127 2.96 -0.99 12.09
CA ILE A 127 2.68 -0.13 13.25
C ILE A 127 1.22 -0.28 13.69
N ALA A 128 0.26 -0.20 12.76
CA ALA A 128 -1.16 -0.38 13.08
C ALA A 128 -1.43 -1.75 13.73
N ALA A 129 -0.84 -2.83 13.21
CA ALA A 129 -0.96 -4.16 13.78
C ALA A 129 -0.38 -4.24 15.20
N MET A 130 0.76 -3.60 15.44
CA MET A 130 1.41 -3.55 16.75
C MET A 130 0.57 -2.77 17.78
N VAL A 131 0.07 -1.60 17.40
CA VAL A 131 -0.81 -0.78 18.25
C VAL A 131 -2.10 -1.53 18.62
N LEU A 132 -2.70 -2.26 17.68
CA LEU A 132 -3.89 -3.07 17.96
C LEU A 132 -3.59 -4.22 18.94
N ARG A 133 -2.44 -4.87 18.82
CA ARG A 133 -1.99 -5.93 19.75
C ARG A 133 -1.75 -5.40 21.17
N TRP A 134 -1.14 -4.22 21.30
CA TRP A 134 -0.89 -3.63 22.63
C TRP A 134 -2.19 -3.31 23.37
N ARG A 135 -3.20 -2.83 22.66
CA ARG A 135 -4.51 -2.51 23.25
C ARG A 135 -5.30 -3.73 23.73
N SER A 136 -5.01 -4.93 23.19
CA SER A 136 -5.62 -6.17 23.70
C SER A 136 -4.95 -6.73 24.95
N THR A 137 -3.67 -6.41 25.18
CA THR A 137 -2.95 -6.88 26.38
C THR A 137 -3.22 -6.00 27.60
N SER A 138 -3.54 -4.72 27.40
CA SER A 138 -3.84 -3.78 28.49
C SER A 138 -5.31 -3.76 28.95
N ARG A 139 -6.13 -4.71 28.50
CA ARG A 139 -7.51 -4.94 28.96
C ARG A 139 -7.58 -6.30 29.64
#